data_AF-Q9HIV7-F1
#
_entry.id   AF-Q9HIV7-F1
#
_cell.length_a   1.000
_cell.length_b   1.000
_cell.length_c   1.000
_cell.angle_alpha   90.00
_cell.angle_beta   90.00
_cell.angle_gamma   90.00
#
_symmetry.space_group_name_H-M   'P 1'
#
loop_
_entity.id
_entity.type
_entity.pdbx_description
1 polymer ?
#
loop_
_entity_poly.entity_id
_entity_poly.type
_entity_poly.pdbx_seq_one_letter_code
_entity_poly.pdbx_strand_id
1 'polypeptide(L)'
;MKLYYSSMMVYIFGSITLVLYTLIIKPIAIMYHEQINQMTSPVFGNYGRYLFSLELFTLIIMIASLILYAISIYHNYSRRGKMSMKTLITPILLYVFAFVLLGVSGF
;
A
#
# COMPACT_ATOMS: atom_id res chain seq x y z
N MET A 1 -19.17 -6.54 9.53
CA MET A 1 -19.06 -5.06 9.65
C MET A 1 -17.77 -4.63 10.37
N LYS A 2 -17.56 -4.91 11.67
CA LYS A 2 -16.33 -4.45 12.38
C LYS A 2 -15.01 -4.83 11.68
N LEU A 3 -14.85 -6.08 11.27
CA LEU A 3 -13.66 -6.57 10.52
C LEU A 3 -13.46 -5.89 9.16
N TYR A 4 -14.53 -5.49 8.48
CA TYR A 4 -14.45 -4.75 7.22
C TYR A 4 -13.93 -3.32 7.46
N TYR A 5 -14.41 -2.63 8.49
CA TYR A 5 -13.90 -1.31 8.84
C TYR A 5 -12.44 -1.37 9.30
N SER A 6 -12.07 -2.41 10.05
CA SER A 6 -10.67 -2.65 10.42
C SER A 6 -9.78 -2.86 9.19
N SER A 7 -10.20 -3.66 8.21
CA SER A 7 -9.42 -3.84 6.97
C SER A 7 -9.32 -2.55 6.16
N MET A 8 -10.38 -1.74 6.10
CA MET A 8 -10.32 -0.42 5.46
C MET A 8 -9.39 0.55 6.20
N MET A 9 -9.32 0.52 7.53
CA MET A 9 -8.37 1.35 8.26
C MET A 9 -6.92 0.94 8.01
N VAL A 10 -6.64 -0.37 7.95
CA VAL A 10 -5.30 -0.87 7.56
C VAL A 10 -4.97 -0.44 6.13
N TYR A 11 -5.93 -0.50 5.21
CA TYR A 11 -5.77 -0.01 3.84
C TYR A 11 -5.43 1.49 3.82
N ILE A 12 -6.19 2.33 4.53
CA ILE A 12 -5.96 3.77 4.57
C ILE A 12 -4.55 4.07 5.10
N PHE A 13 -4.13 3.40 6.16
CA PHE A 13 -2.79 3.58 6.72
C PHE A 13 -1.69 3.18 5.72
N GLY A 14 -1.83 2.02 5.07
CA GLY A 14 -0.92 1.58 4.01
C GLY A 14 -0.95 2.48 2.76
N SER A 15 -2.09 3.08 2.46
CA SER A 15 -2.26 4.00 1.34
C SER A 15 -1.52 5.31 1.55
N ILE A 16 -1.38 5.77 2.80
CA ILE A 16 -0.55 6.94 3.12
C ILE A 16 0.91 6.65 2.75
N THR A 17 1.45 5.51 3.21
CA THR A 17 2.83 5.14 2.87
C THR A 17 3.02 4.90 1.38
N LEU A 18 2.03 4.30 0.71
CA LEU A 18 2.00 4.13 -0.74
C LEU A 18 2.09 5.46 -1.47
N VAL A 19 1.20 6.42 -1.15
CA VAL A 19 1.16 7.73 -1.81
C VAL A 19 2.47 8.48 -1.56
N LEU A 20 2.96 8.49 -0.32
CA LEU A 20 4.25 9.12 0.01
C LEU A 20 5.40 8.51 -0.80
N TYR A 21 5.50 7.18 -0.84
CA TYR A 21 6.55 6.48 -1.60
C TYR A 21 6.46 6.78 -3.09
N THR A 22 5.30 6.49 -3.70
CA THR A 22 5.10 6.46 -5.15
C THR A 22 5.01 7.83 -5.80
N LEU A 23 4.36 8.80 -5.15
CA LEU A 23 4.06 10.11 -5.76
C LEU A 23 5.01 11.22 -5.29
N ILE A 24 5.70 11.04 -4.16
CA ILE A 24 6.54 12.08 -3.59
C ILE A 24 8.00 11.62 -3.53
N ILE A 25 8.30 10.60 -2.74
CA ILE A 25 9.67 10.24 -2.39
C ILE A 25 10.42 9.72 -3.61
N LYS A 26 9.87 8.74 -4.36
CA LYS A 26 10.56 8.17 -5.52
C LYS A 26 10.73 9.18 -6.67
N PRO A 27 9.72 9.97 -7.08
CA PRO A 27 9.91 11.00 -8.10
C PRO A 27 11.00 12.01 -7.72
N ILE A 28 11.03 12.46 -6.47
CA ILE A 28 12.09 13.34 -5.97
C ILE A 28 13.46 12.64 -6.01
N ALA A 29 13.52 11.35 -5.64
CA ALA A 29 14.75 10.56 -5.71
C ALA A 29 15.34 10.50 -7.13
N ILE A 30 14.48 10.38 -8.16
CA ILE A 30 14.88 10.32 -9.57
C ILE A 30 15.33 11.69 -10.11
N MET A 31 14.86 12.79 -9.52
CA MET A 31 15.29 14.14 -9.93
C MET A 31 16.73 14.47 -9.53
N TYR A 32 17.30 13.78 -8.55
CA TYR A 32 18.70 13.97 -8.20
C TYR A 32 19.62 13.40 -9.28
N HIS A 33 20.69 14.12 -9.59
CA HIS A 33 21.66 13.72 -10.62
C HIS A 33 22.68 12.68 -10.16
N GLU A 34 22.69 12.35 -8.86
CA GLU A 34 23.57 11.34 -8.29
C GLU A 34 22.92 9.95 -8.33
N GLN A 35 23.73 8.89 -8.22
CA GLN A 35 23.17 7.55 -8.09
C GLN A 35 22.52 7.40 -6.71
N ILE A 36 21.23 7.04 -6.68
CA ILE A 36 20.43 6.88 -5.45
C ILE A 36 21.11 5.97 -4.40
N ASN A 37 21.81 4.92 -4.85
CA ASN A 37 22.51 3.98 -3.97
C ASN A 37 23.75 4.58 -3.28
N GLN A 38 24.26 5.70 -3.80
CA GLN A 38 25.40 6.44 -3.27
C GLN A 38 24.96 7.64 -2.41
N MET A 39 23.69 8.06 -2.50
CA MET A 39 23.15 9.13 -1.67
C MET A 39 23.07 8.71 -0.21
N THR A 40 23.60 9.57 0.66
CA THR A 40 23.53 9.39 2.12
C THR A 40 22.70 10.51 2.72
N SER A 41 21.55 10.17 3.30
CA SER A 41 20.71 11.07 4.06
C SER A 41 21.20 11.17 5.51
N PRO A 42 21.26 12.37 6.11
CA PRO A 42 21.59 12.53 7.53
C PRO A 42 20.53 11.93 8.47
N VAL A 43 19.31 11.70 7.98
CA VAL A 43 18.20 11.13 8.75
C VAL A 43 18.08 9.61 8.53
N PHE A 44 18.27 9.16 7.29
CA PHE A 44 17.98 7.78 6.90
C PHE A 44 19.22 6.94 6.56
N GLY A 45 20.41 7.54 6.53
CA GLY A 45 21.64 6.88 6.08
C GLY A 45 21.58 6.58 4.58
N ASN A 46 21.88 5.34 4.17
CA ASN A 46 21.87 4.95 2.76
C ASN A 46 20.46 5.09 2.16
N TYR A 47 20.31 6.03 1.24
CA TYR A 47 19.01 6.42 0.71
C TYR A 47 18.37 5.32 -0.18
N GLY A 48 19.19 4.61 -0.96
CA GLY A 48 18.72 3.45 -1.74
C GLY A 48 18.16 2.32 -0.88
N ARG A 49 18.82 1.96 0.23
CA ARG A 49 18.30 0.98 1.20
C ARG A 49 17.02 1.47 1.85
N TYR A 50 16.94 2.76 2.20
CA TYR A 50 15.73 3.35 2.76
C TYR A 50 14.54 3.24 1.80
N LEU A 51 14.73 3.59 0.52
CA LEU A 51 13.68 3.47 -0.50
C LEU A 51 13.21 2.02 -0.67
N PHE A 52 14.16 1.08 -0.75
CA PHE A 52 13.85 -0.34 -0.86
C PHE A 52 13.08 -0.86 0.37
N SER A 53 13.48 -0.48 1.58
CA SER A 53 12.76 -0.85 2.80
C SER A 53 11.36 -0.24 2.85
N LEU A 54 11.20 0.99 2.38
CA LEU A 54 9.88 1.66 2.33
C LEU A 54 8.95 0.99 1.31
N GLU A 55 9.48 0.58 0.15
CA GLU A 55 8.74 -0.19 -0.85
C GLU A 55 8.27 -1.53 -0.27
N LEU A 56 9.18 -2.31 0.30
CA LEU A 56 8.86 -3.59 0.94
C LEU A 56 7.83 -3.45 2.05
N PHE A 57 7.99 -2.44 2.91
CA PHE A 57 7.05 -2.17 4.00
C PHE A 57 5.65 -1.85 3.47
N THR A 58 5.58 -1.00 2.45
CA THR A 58 4.31 -0.66 1.78
C THR A 58 3.67 -1.90 1.17
N LEU A 59 4.44 -2.72 0.46
CA LEU A 59 3.96 -3.98 -0.12
C LEU A 59 3.37 -4.92 0.94
N ILE A 60 4.09 -5.12 2.06
CA ILE A 60 3.66 -5.97 3.16
C ILE A 60 2.33 -5.48 3.74
N ILE A 61 2.18 -4.18 4.01
CA ILE A 61 0.94 -3.62 4.53
C ILE A 61 -0.20 -3.79 3.54
N MET A 62 0.03 -3.54 2.25
CA MET A 62 -1.00 -3.68 1.21
C MET A 62 -1.49 -5.12 1.09
N ILE A 63 -0.57 -6.10 1.14
CA ILE A 63 -0.90 -7.53 1.14
C ILE A 63 -1.67 -7.91 2.41
N ALA A 64 -1.19 -7.50 3.59
CA ALA A 64 -1.87 -7.78 4.86
C ALA A 64 -3.30 -7.20 4.87
N SER A 65 -3.46 -5.99 4.35
CA SER A 65 -4.75 -5.33 4.20
C SER A 65 -5.69 -6.10 3.27
N LEU A 66 -5.19 -6.57 2.12
CA LEU A 66 -5.95 -7.39 1.17
C LEU A 66 -6.40 -8.72 1.79
N ILE A 67 -5.52 -9.38 2.55
CA ILE A 67 -5.84 -10.61 3.28
C ILE A 67 -6.95 -10.34 4.30
N LEU A 68 -6.83 -9.28 5.11
CA LEU A 68 -7.87 -8.90 6.08
C LEU A 68 -9.19 -8.58 5.39
N TYR A 69 -9.15 -7.96 4.22
CA TYR A 69 -10.33 -7.70 3.42
C TYR A 69 -10.99 -9.00 2.95
N ALA A 70 -10.23 -9.95 2.40
CA ALA A 70 -10.74 -11.26 2.01
C ALA A 70 -11.35 -12.04 3.19
N ILE A 71 -10.67 -12.04 4.35
CA ILE A 71 -11.19 -12.63 5.59
C ILE A 71 -12.49 -11.94 6.01
N SER A 72 -12.58 -10.62 5.88
CA SER A 72 -13.79 -9.87 6.25
C SER A 72 -15.00 -10.24 5.38
N ILE A 73 -14.78 -10.48 4.08
CA ILE A 73 -15.82 -10.97 3.16
C ILE A 73 -16.23 -12.38 3.55
N TYR A 74 -15.27 -13.28 3.72
CA TYR A 74 -15.54 -14.68 4.08
C TYR A 74 -16.32 -14.79 5.39
N HIS A 75 -15.93 -14.03 6.40
CA HIS A 75 -16.62 -13.98 7.69
C HIS A 75 -18.06 -13.44 7.56
N ASN A 76 -18.29 -12.44 6.70
CA ASN A 76 -19.63 -11.91 6.45
C ASN A 76 -20.51 -12.94 5.70
N TYR A 77 -19.94 -13.64 4.73
CA TYR A 77 -20.61 -14.70 3.98
C TYR A 77 -21.02 -15.87 4.89
N SER A 78 -20.12 -16.34 5.76
CA SER A 78 -20.38 -17.41 6.74
C SER A 78 -21.56 -17.08 7.67
N ARG A 79 -21.77 -15.80 7.99
CA ARG A 79 -22.89 -15.33 8.83
C ARG A 79 -24.16 -14.97 8.05
N ARG A 80 -24.23 -15.33 6.76
CA ARG A 80 -25.34 -14.95 5.84
C ARG A 80 -25.60 -13.43 5.79
N GLY A 81 -24.57 -12.63 6.06
CA GLY A 81 -24.67 -11.18 6.02
C GLY A 81 -24.85 -10.69 4.59
N LYS A 82 -25.79 -9.77 4.37
CA LYS A 82 -25.96 -9.10 3.08
C LYS A 82 -24.93 -8.00 2.93
N MET A 83 -24.20 -7.97 1.82
CA MET A 83 -23.28 -6.90 1.44
C MET A 83 -23.71 -6.33 0.09
N SER A 84 -23.67 -5.01 -0.05
CA SER A 84 -23.95 -4.39 -1.35
C SER A 84 -22.80 -4.66 -2.32
N MET A 85 -23.08 -4.79 -3.61
CA MET A 85 -22.04 -4.95 -4.64
C MET A 85 -21.04 -3.79 -4.61
N LYS A 86 -21.50 -2.56 -4.32
CA LYS A 86 -20.62 -1.38 -4.20
C LYS A 86 -19.60 -1.53 -3.08
N THR A 87 -20.01 -2.10 -1.94
CA THR A 87 -19.13 -2.38 -0.80
C THR A 87 -18.06 -3.43 -1.12
N LEU A 88 -18.32 -4.30 -2.09
CA LEU A 88 -17.41 -5.36 -2.49
C LEU A 88 -16.47 -4.94 -3.64
N ILE A 89 -16.98 -4.19 -4.62
CA ILE A 89 -16.20 -3.76 -5.79
C ILE A 89 -15.27 -2.59 -5.48
N THR A 90 -15.72 -1.61 -4.68
CA THR A 90 -14.93 -0.38 -4.42
C THR A 90 -13.55 -0.70 -3.84
N PRO A 91 -13.43 -1.53 -2.79
CA PRO A 91 -12.12 -1.85 -2.25
C PRO A 91 -11.25 -2.65 -3.22
N ILE A 92 -11.84 -3.52 -4.05
CA ILE A 92 -11.09 -4.28 -5.06
C ILE A 92 -10.45 -3.32 -6.06
N LEU A 93 -11.20 -2.33 -6.56
CA LEU A 93 -10.66 -1.32 -7.47
C LEU A 93 -9.52 -0.52 -6.82
N LEU A 94 -9.67 -0.17 -5.53
CA LEU A 94 -8.66 0.54 -4.75
C LEU A 94 -7.38 -0.29 -4.55
N TYR A 95 -7.49 -1.60 -4.31
CA TYR A 95 -6.32 -2.50 -4.26
C TYR A 95 -5.65 -2.61 -5.62
N VAL A 96 -6.42 -2.84 -6.69
CA VAL A 96 -5.89 -2.92 -8.06
C VAL A 96 -5.13 -1.64 -8.39
N PHE A 97 -5.71 -0.48 -8.13
CA PHE A 97 -5.05 0.81 -8.33
C PHE A 97 -3.74 0.91 -7.54
N ALA A 98 -3.75 0.54 -6.26
CA ALA A 98 -2.55 0.60 -5.43
C ALA A 98 -1.42 -0.33 -5.92
N PHE A 99 -1.74 -1.55 -6.35
CA PHE A 99 -0.74 -2.46 -6.92
C PHE A 99 -0.20 -1.98 -8.27
N VAL A 100 -1.05 -1.40 -9.12
CA VAL A 100 -0.61 -0.76 -10.36
C VAL A 100 0.33 0.41 -10.06
N LEU A 101 -0.04 1.27 -9.11
CA LEU A 101 0.78 2.41 -8.70
C LEU A 101 2.15 1.95 -8.18
N LEU A 102 2.17 0.94 -7.30
CA LEU A 102 3.38 0.37 -6.74
C LEU A 102 4.25 -0.31 -7.81
N GLY A 103 3.63 -0.99 -8.78
CA GLY A 103 4.35 -1.61 -9.90
C GLY A 103 5.00 -0.56 -10.82
N VAL A 104 4.28 0.51 -11.16
CA VAL A 104 4.82 1.61 -11.98
C VAL A 104 5.91 2.37 -11.24
N SER A 105 5.78 2.51 -9.92
CA SER A 105 6.80 3.12 -9.07
C SER A 105 7.84 2.13 -8.57
N GLY A 106 7.81 0.84 -8.91
CA GLY A 106 8.77 -0.17 -8.43
C GLY A 106 9.92 -0.38 -9.41
N PHE A 107 9.62 -0.22 -10.70
CA PHE A 107 10.59 -0.24 -11.81
C PHE A 107 11.32 1.09 -12.01
#